data_AF-A0A1B8A643-F1
#
_entry.id   AF-A0A1B8A643-F1
#
_cell.length_a   1.000
_cell.length_b   1.000
_cell.length_c   1.000
_cell.angle_alpha   90.00
_cell.angle_beta   90.00
_cell.angle_gamma   90.00
#
_symmetry.space_group_name_H-M   'P 1'
#
loop_
_entity.id
_entity.type
_entity.pdbx_description
1 polymer ?
#
loop_
_entity_poly.entity_id
_entity_poly.type
_entity_poly.pdbx_seq_one_letter_code
_entity_poly.pdbx_strand_id
1 'polypeptide(L)'
;MAQATFPDDVLPPEGTYDSREALLAAINKWAAPRGYAFITGRSSRSTSGRQIITYACDRWCRPPSVSKDRQRKTTTRGTNCRFSIIAKESLDKATWSLRHRPDSRFHLHNHEPSWHKSAHPVHRQLSDADKSTVSRLTNAGVAPKDIRTYIRQNSNTIATQQDIYNRIADSKRELCAGRDILRIYRIERQALAFDSNVTPVDSNRIECDPR
;
A
#
# COMPACT_ATOMS: atom_id res chain seq x y z
N MET A 1 -28.09 23.91 -2.13
CA MET A 1 -27.55 22.54 -2.14
C MET A 1 -27.60 22.04 -0.70
N ALA A 2 -28.44 21.04 -0.38
CA ALA A 2 -28.43 20.45 0.96
C ALA A 2 -27.04 19.84 1.21
N GLN A 3 -26.41 20.20 2.33
CA GLN A 3 -25.13 19.60 2.73
C GLN A 3 -25.41 18.13 3.06
N ALA A 4 -24.74 17.21 2.37
CA ALA A 4 -24.95 15.78 2.57
C ALA A 4 -24.31 15.37 3.88
N THR A 5 -25.08 15.17 4.95
CA THR A 5 -24.57 14.77 6.26
C THR A 5 -24.32 13.26 6.32
N PHE A 6 -23.36 12.83 7.15
CA PHE A 6 -23.19 11.41 7.45
C PHE A 6 -24.43 10.83 8.14
N PRO A 7 -24.76 9.54 7.90
CA PRO A 7 -25.85 8.87 8.62
C PRO A 7 -25.48 8.62 10.09
N ASP A 8 -26.47 8.41 10.95
CA ASP A 8 -26.23 8.16 12.39
C ASP A 8 -25.44 6.85 12.65
N ASP A 9 -25.45 5.92 11.70
CA ASP A 9 -24.77 4.63 11.76
C ASP A 9 -23.36 4.63 11.12
N VAL A 10 -22.64 5.74 11.26
CA VAL A 10 -21.25 5.87 10.77
C VAL A 10 -20.31 4.81 11.32
N LEU A 11 -20.52 4.33 12.54
CA LEU A 11 -19.64 3.32 13.12
C LEU A 11 -19.99 1.92 12.60
N PRO A 12 -19.02 1.17 12.04
CA PRO A 12 -19.24 -0.22 11.70
C PRO A 12 -19.56 -1.03 12.98
N PRO A 13 -20.44 -2.04 12.90
CA PRO A 13 -20.79 -2.85 14.06
C PRO A 13 -19.56 -3.55 14.62
N GLU A 14 -19.45 -3.61 15.94
CA GLU A 14 -18.40 -4.40 16.59
C GLU A 14 -18.57 -5.89 16.26
N GLY A 15 -17.46 -6.61 16.19
CA GLY A 15 -17.48 -8.00 15.79
C GLY A 15 -16.12 -8.65 15.85
N THR A 16 -16.08 -9.91 15.43
CA THR A 16 -14.89 -10.74 15.35
C THR A 16 -14.71 -11.24 13.93
N TYR A 17 -13.45 -11.34 13.50
CA TYR A 17 -13.08 -11.67 12.13
C TYR A 17 -11.92 -12.65 12.13
N ASP A 18 -11.86 -13.51 11.12
CA ASP A 18 -10.85 -14.57 11.02
C ASP A 18 -9.46 -14.05 10.63
N SER A 19 -9.39 -12.85 10.03
CA SER A 19 -8.13 -12.24 9.65
C SER A 19 -8.19 -10.71 9.65
N ARG A 20 -7.02 -10.10 9.64
CA ARG A 20 -6.86 -8.65 9.51
C ARG A 20 -7.44 -8.16 8.18
N GLU A 21 -7.21 -8.91 7.11
CA GLU A 21 -7.66 -8.61 5.75
C GLU A 21 -9.18 -8.69 5.66
N ALA A 22 -9.79 -9.74 6.25
CA ALA A 22 -11.24 -9.91 6.31
C ALA A 22 -11.90 -8.76 7.10
N LEU A 23 -11.32 -8.38 8.24
CA LEU A 23 -11.79 -7.23 9.02
C LEU A 23 -11.74 -5.94 8.19
N LEU A 24 -10.58 -5.64 7.57
CA LEU A 24 -10.41 -4.42 6.77
C LEU A 24 -11.36 -4.37 5.58
N ALA A 25 -11.60 -5.51 4.92
CA ALA A 25 -12.56 -5.62 3.84
C ALA A 25 -14.00 -5.38 4.34
N ALA A 26 -14.39 -5.95 5.48
CA ALA A 26 -15.71 -5.79 6.05
C ALA A 26 -16.02 -4.34 6.44
N ILE A 27 -15.10 -3.67 7.15
CA ILE A 27 -15.31 -2.26 7.55
C ILE A 27 -15.33 -1.31 6.35
N ASN A 28 -14.56 -1.60 5.29
CA ASN A 28 -14.61 -0.79 4.06
C ASN A 28 -15.85 -1.06 3.22
N LYS A 29 -16.37 -2.29 3.22
CA LYS A 29 -17.68 -2.61 2.63
C LYS A 29 -18.80 -1.85 3.34
N TRP A 30 -18.72 -1.70 4.66
CA TRP A 30 -19.63 -0.86 5.46
C TRP A 30 -19.49 0.63 5.15
N ALA A 31 -18.26 1.12 5.05
CA ALA A 31 -17.96 2.53 4.83
C ALA A 31 -18.29 3.03 3.41
N ALA A 32 -18.15 2.17 2.39
CA ALA A 32 -18.30 2.54 0.99
C ALA A 32 -19.65 3.20 0.63
N PRO A 33 -20.83 2.69 1.03
CA PRO A 33 -22.10 3.38 0.79
C PRO A 33 -22.28 4.65 1.64
N ARG A 34 -21.51 4.80 2.73
CA ARG A 34 -21.59 5.95 3.65
C ARG A 34 -20.62 7.08 3.30
N GLY A 35 -19.90 6.97 2.18
CA GLY A 35 -19.07 8.05 1.66
C GLY A 35 -17.73 8.26 2.38
N TYR A 36 -17.20 7.22 3.03
CA TYR A 36 -15.85 7.27 3.61
C TYR A 36 -15.10 5.95 3.42
N ALA A 37 -13.83 5.92 3.82
CA ALA A 37 -13.02 4.71 3.79
C ALA A 37 -12.07 4.65 4.99
N PHE A 38 -11.69 3.44 5.37
CA PHE A 38 -10.68 3.16 6.39
C PHE A 38 -9.32 2.84 5.78
N ILE A 39 -8.28 3.43 6.36
CA ILE A 39 -6.88 3.09 6.10
C ILE A 39 -6.24 2.53 7.38
N THR A 40 -5.19 1.72 7.21
CA THR A 40 -4.37 1.29 8.35
C THR A 40 -3.62 2.52 8.89
N GLY A 41 -3.87 2.86 10.16
CA GLY A 41 -3.15 3.87 10.90
C GLY A 41 -2.02 3.26 11.74
N ARG A 42 -1.93 3.69 13.00
CA ARG A 42 -0.93 3.20 13.93
C ARG A 42 -1.20 1.73 14.30
N SER A 43 -0.17 0.90 14.23
CA SER A 43 -0.13 -0.41 14.89
C SER A 43 0.78 -0.34 16.12
N SER A 44 0.42 -1.08 17.16
CA SER A 44 1.25 -1.29 18.36
C SER A 44 1.14 -2.74 18.81
N ARG A 45 2.05 -3.16 19.68
CA ARG A 45 1.93 -4.44 20.39
C ARG A 45 1.60 -4.17 21.85
N SER A 46 0.69 -4.94 22.40
CA SER A 46 0.42 -4.96 23.83
C SER A 46 1.53 -5.69 24.58
N THR A 47 1.59 -5.52 25.90
CA THR A 47 2.53 -6.22 26.79
C THR A 47 2.45 -7.74 26.64
N SER A 48 1.26 -8.27 26.35
CA SER A 48 1.03 -9.71 26.11
C SER A 48 1.38 -10.14 24.68
N GLY A 49 2.04 -9.30 23.88
CA GLY A 49 2.45 -9.59 22.51
C GLY A 49 1.37 -9.43 21.43
N ARG A 50 0.09 -9.18 21.78
CA ARG A 50 -1.00 -9.02 20.79
C ARG A 50 -0.87 -7.74 19.99
N GLN A 51 -1.16 -7.78 18.69
CA GLN A 51 -1.24 -6.59 17.86
C GLN A 51 -2.53 -5.80 18.11
N ILE A 52 -2.38 -4.48 18.17
CA ILE A 52 -3.48 -3.52 18.23
C ILE A 52 -3.30 -2.57 17.05
N ILE A 53 -4.29 -2.53 16.16
CA ILE A 53 -4.27 -1.72 14.96
C ILE A 53 -5.36 -0.66 15.06
N THR A 54 -5.01 0.59 14.80
CA THR A 54 -5.98 1.66 14.61
C THR A 54 -6.31 1.77 13.13
N TYR A 55 -7.58 1.64 12.78
CA TYR A 55 -8.08 1.98 11.44
C TYR A 55 -8.64 3.39 11.49
N ALA A 56 -8.09 4.28 10.68
CA ALA A 56 -8.47 5.69 10.65
C ALA A 56 -9.17 6.03 9.33
N CYS A 57 -9.95 7.11 9.33
CA CYS A 57 -10.49 7.68 8.10
C CYS A 57 -9.37 7.96 7.08
N ASP A 58 -9.63 7.70 5.80
CA ASP A 58 -8.67 7.96 4.71
C ASP A 58 -8.35 9.47 4.50
N ARG A 59 -9.09 10.36 5.17
CA ARG A 59 -8.81 11.81 5.28
C ARG A 59 -8.11 12.19 6.59
N TRP A 60 -7.57 11.22 7.36
CA TRP A 60 -6.82 11.45 8.60
C TRP A 60 -5.56 12.31 8.42
N CYS A 61 -4.90 12.23 7.25
CA CYS A 61 -3.66 12.96 7.02
C CYS A 61 -3.83 14.48 7.21
N ARG A 62 -2.79 15.14 7.75
CA ARG A 62 -2.79 16.59 7.86
C ARG A 62 -2.66 17.25 6.49
N PRO A 63 -3.41 18.32 6.21
CA PRO A 63 -3.18 19.14 5.03
C PRO A 63 -1.76 19.75 5.05
N PRO A 64 -1.12 19.95 3.88
CA PRO A 64 0.12 20.69 3.79
C PRO A 64 0.00 22.03 4.52
N SER A 65 1.04 22.38 5.27
CA SER A 65 1.12 23.71 5.86
C SER A 65 1.23 24.75 4.75
N VAL A 66 0.40 25.79 4.82
CA VAL A 66 0.48 26.95 3.91
C VAL A 66 1.78 27.75 4.08
N SER A 67 2.45 27.61 5.24
CA SER A 67 3.67 28.38 5.57
C SER A 67 4.96 27.82 4.98
N LYS A 68 4.95 26.61 4.42
CA LYS A 68 6.15 26.00 3.83
C LYS A 68 6.10 26.16 2.33
N ASP A 69 7.04 26.91 1.77
CA ASP A 69 7.25 26.90 0.33
C ASP A 69 7.77 25.52 -0.08
N ARG A 70 6.97 24.79 -0.88
CA ARG A 70 7.26 23.41 -1.28
C ARG A 70 7.47 23.40 -2.78
N GLN A 71 8.57 22.78 -3.22
CA GLN A 71 8.87 22.57 -4.64
C GLN A 71 7.73 21.89 -5.43
N ARG A 72 6.87 21.08 -4.77
CA ARG A 72 5.67 20.49 -5.38
C ARG A 72 4.41 20.92 -4.65
N LYS A 73 3.55 21.68 -5.33
CA LYS A 73 2.17 21.97 -4.89
C LYS A 73 1.33 20.70 -5.05
N THR A 74 1.27 19.90 -3.99
CA THR A 74 0.47 18.68 -3.92
C THR A 74 -0.86 18.99 -3.25
N THR A 75 -1.97 18.71 -3.93
CA THR A 75 -3.28 18.71 -3.30
C THR A 75 -3.40 17.43 -2.48
N THR A 76 -3.75 17.55 -1.20
CA THR A 76 -4.12 16.39 -0.39
C THR A 76 -5.61 16.41 -0.14
N ARG A 77 -6.14 15.22 0.09
CA ARG A 77 -7.52 15.02 0.57
C ARG A 77 -7.60 14.98 2.10
N GLY A 78 -6.45 15.04 2.77
CA GLY A 78 -6.34 14.99 4.21
C GLY A 78 -6.97 16.22 4.87
N THR A 79 -7.90 15.98 5.78
CA THR A 79 -8.60 17.02 6.57
C THR A 79 -8.22 16.96 8.04
N ASN A 80 -7.20 16.17 8.41
CA ASN A 80 -6.89 15.85 9.81
C ASN A 80 -8.09 15.23 10.55
N CYS A 81 -8.91 14.45 9.84
CA CYS A 81 -10.08 13.77 10.39
C CYS A 81 -9.66 12.81 11.50
N ARG A 82 -10.32 12.85 12.67
CA ARG A 82 -9.98 11.98 13.81
C ARG A 82 -10.73 10.66 13.85
N PHE A 83 -11.76 10.49 13.02
CA PHE A 83 -12.59 9.29 12.99
C PHE A 83 -11.72 8.03 12.89
N SER A 84 -11.84 7.15 13.89
CA SER A 84 -11.02 5.94 13.97
C SER A 84 -11.62 4.87 14.88
N ILE A 85 -11.33 3.61 14.54
CA ILE A 85 -11.70 2.41 15.28
C ILE A 85 -10.46 1.56 15.59
N ILE A 86 -10.59 0.62 16.52
CA ILE A 86 -9.48 -0.24 16.95
C ILE A 86 -9.80 -1.68 16.59
N ALA A 87 -8.82 -2.39 16.05
CA ALA A 87 -8.83 -3.84 15.95
C ALA A 87 -7.77 -4.43 16.88
N LYS A 88 -8.13 -5.46 17.63
CA LYS A 88 -7.22 -6.18 18.53
C LYS A 88 -7.12 -7.63 18.08
N GLU A 89 -5.90 -8.08 17.87
CA GLU A 89 -5.56 -9.48 17.67
C GLU A 89 -5.85 -10.27 18.95
N SER A 90 -6.41 -11.46 18.79
CA SER A 90 -6.65 -12.41 19.88
C SER A 90 -5.33 -13.02 20.40
N LEU A 91 -5.38 -13.68 21.57
CA LEU A 91 -4.17 -14.29 22.15
C LEU A 91 -3.68 -15.51 21.36
N ASP A 92 -4.60 -16.27 20.78
CA ASP A 92 -4.34 -17.41 19.89
C ASP A 92 -3.94 -16.98 18.48
N LYS A 93 -3.92 -15.66 18.18
CA LYS A 93 -3.59 -15.07 16.86
C LYS A 93 -4.48 -15.54 15.71
N ALA A 94 -5.58 -16.23 16.02
CA ALA A 94 -6.50 -16.77 15.03
C ALA A 94 -7.59 -15.77 14.64
N THR A 95 -7.88 -14.77 15.48
CA THR A 95 -9.00 -13.86 15.27
C THR A 95 -8.67 -12.41 15.57
N TRP A 96 -9.50 -11.52 15.04
CA TRP A 96 -9.41 -10.08 15.21
C TRP A 96 -10.73 -9.55 15.73
N SER A 97 -10.68 -8.85 16.86
CA SER A 97 -11.85 -8.19 17.45
C SER A 97 -11.87 -6.71 17.09
N LEU A 98 -12.97 -6.26 16.50
CA LEU A 98 -13.22 -4.85 16.21
C LEU A 98 -13.91 -4.18 17.40
N ARG A 99 -13.36 -3.05 17.84
CA ARG A 99 -13.86 -2.24 18.94
C ARG A 99 -13.91 -0.77 18.59
N HIS A 100 -14.94 -0.09 19.06
CA HIS A 100 -15.01 1.36 19.03
C HIS A 100 -14.04 1.96 20.03
N ARG A 101 -13.60 3.19 19.77
CA ARG A 101 -12.80 3.92 20.76
C ARG A 101 -13.75 4.51 21.81
N PRO A 102 -13.35 4.58 23.09
CA PRO A 102 -14.24 5.07 24.16
C PRO A 102 -14.57 6.57 24.04
N ASP A 103 -13.70 7.34 23.40
CA ASP A 103 -13.81 8.79 23.29
C ASP A 103 -14.56 9.19 22.01
N SER A 104 -15.65 9.95 22.18
CA SER A 104 -16.60 10.33 21.13
C SER A 104 -15.96 11.14 19.99
N ARG A 105 -14.82 11.81 20.22
CA ARG A 105 -14.10 12.54 19.16
C ARG A 105 -13.62 11.63 18.03
N PHE A 106 -13.53 10.32 18.27
CA PHE A 106 -13.15 9.33 17.27
C PHE A 106 -14.35 8.74 16.52
N HIS A 107 -15.57 9.15 16.87
CA HIS A 107 -16.82 8.74 16.22
C HIS A 107 -17.34 9.78 15.23
N LEU A 108 -16.73 10.98 15.22
CA LEU A 108 -17.15 12.10 14.39
C LEU A 108 -16.16 12.35 13.24
N HIS A 109 -16.72 12.60 12.06
CA HIS A 109 -15.99 13.15 10.92
C HIS A 109 -16.00 14.68 10.98
N ASN A 110 -14.97 15.30 10.40
CA ASN A 110 -14.82 16.76 10.30
C ASN A 110 -14.93 17.27 8.86
N HIS A 111 -15.53 16.46 7.99
CA HIS A 111 -15.72 16.71 6.58
C HIS A 111 -17.03 16.05 6.16
N GLU A 112 -17.56 16.37 4.99
CA GLU A 112 -18.75 15.68 4.48
C GLU A 112 -18.40 14.30 3.88
N PRO A 113 -19.35 13.35 3.83
CA PRO A 113 -19.26 12.14 3.04
C PRO A 113 -18.97 12.45 1.57
N SER A 114 -18.17 11.61 0.93
CA SER A 114 -17.99 11.67 -0.52
C SER A 114 -19.21 11.10 -1.23
N TRP A 115 -19.60 11.76 -2.32
CA TRP A 115 -20.75 11.33 -3.13
C TRP A 115 -20.51 9.99 -3.86
N HIS A 116 -19.29 9.73 -4.34
CA HIS A 116 -18.99 8.53 -5.10
C HIS A 116 -17.81 7.75 -4.50
N LYS A 117 -17.88 6.41 -4.54
CA LYS A 117 -16.85 5.51 -4.01
C LYS A 117 -15.48 5.72 -4.63
N SER A 118 -15.43 6.15 -5.91
CA SER A 118 -14.16 6.48 -6.60
C SER A 118 -13.42 7.64 -5.95
N ALA A 119 -14.08 8.45 -5.12
CA ALA A 119 -13.42 9.46 -4.31
C ALA A 119 -12.48 8.86 -3.26
N HIS A 120 -12.43 7.53 -3.06
CA HIS A 120 -11.57 6.86 -2.09
C HIS A 120 -10.66 5.83 -2.78
N PRO A 121 -9.32 5.85 -2.60
CA PRO A 121 -8.42 4.94 -3.32
C PRO A 121 -8.58 3.50 -2.85
N VAL A 122 -8.95 3.30 -1.58
CA VAL A 122 -9.24 1.99 -1.00
C VAL A 122 -10.35 1.27 -1.76
N HIS A 123 -11.39 1.99 -2.18
CA HIS A 123 -12.51 1.43 -2.93
C HIS A 123 -12.20 1.26 -4.43
N ARG A 124 -11.12 1.88 -4.92
CA ARG A 124 -10.67 1.82 -6.32
C ARG A 124 -9.62 0.74 -6.59
N GLN A 125 -9.26 -0.05 -5.58
CA GLN A 125 -8.27 -1.11 -5.78
C GLN A 125 -8.75 -2.10 -6.84
N LEU A 126 -7.85 -2.46 -7.76
CA LEU A 126 -8.11 -3.50 -8.74
C LEU A 126 -8.33 -4.84 -8.04
N SER A 127 -9.18 -5.69 -8.62
CA SER A 127 -9.31 -7.07 -8.19
C SER A 127 -8.00 -7.83 -8.41
N ASP A 128 -7.78 -8.95 -7.73
CA ASP A 128 -6.56 -9.72 -7.93
C ASP A 128 -6.47 -10.32 -9.35
N ALA A 129 -7.61 -10.64 -9.96
CA ALA A 129 -7.70 -11.02 -11.37
C ALA A 129 -7.25 -9.89 -12.30
N ASP A 130 -7.71 -8.66 -12.05
CA ASP A 130 -7.29 -7.48 -12.82
C ASP A 130 -5.81 -7.16 -12.62
N LYS A 131 -5.32 -7.23 -11.37
CA LYS A 131 -3.88 -7.03 -11.06
C LYS A 131 -3.03 -8.05 -11.80
N SER A 132 -3.43 -9.32 -11.81
CA SER A 132 -2.75 -10.40 -12.54
C SER A 132 -2.76 -10.14 -14.04
N THR A 133 -3.90 -9.71 -14.59
CA THR A 133 -4.03 -9.35 -16.00
C THR A 133 -3.11 -8.18 -16.39
N VAL A 134 -3.09 -7.11 -15.59
CA VAL A 134 -2.18 -5.97 -15.82
C VAL A 134 -0.73 -6.43 -15.80
N SER A 135 -0.35 -7.28 -14.85
CA SER A 135 1.01 -7.84 -14.78
C SER A 135 1.37 -8.67 -16.00
N ARG A 136 0.49 -9.59 -16.40
CA ARG A 136 0.70 -10.43 -17.59
C ARG A 136 0.90 -9.60 -18.86
N LEU A 137 0.05 -8.60 -19.09
CA LEU A 137 0.16 -7.72 -20.26
C LEU A 137 1.42 -6.83 -20.18
N THR A 138 1.77 -6.34 -18.99
CA THR A 138 3.00 -5.57 -18.78
C THR A 138 4.24 -6.41 -19.09
N ASN A 139 4.26 -7.67 -18.63
CA ASN A 139 5.36 -8.61 -18.88
C ASN A 139 5.49 -8.97 -20.36
N ALA A 140 4.37 -9.02 -21.09
CA ALA A 140 4.34 -9.22 -22.54
C ALA A 140 4.76 -7.97 -23.35
N GLY A 141 5.11 -6.86 -22.70
CA GLY A 141 5.55 -5.63 -23.37
C GLY A 141 4.43 -4.80 -23.99
N VAL A 142 3.16 -5.08 -23.66
CA VAL A 142 2.01 -4.34 -24.18
C VAL A 142 2.08 -2.88 -23.71
N ALA A 143 1.76 -1.94 -24.59
CA ALA A 143 1.84 -0.52 -24.26
C ALA A 143 0.82 -0.14 -23.16
N PRO A 144 1.17 0.73 -22.20
CA PRO A 144 0.28 1.08 -21.08
C PRO A 144 -1.11 1.59 -21.48
N LYS A 145 -1.20 2.31 -22.61
CA LYS A 145 -2.47 2.80 -23.17
C LYS A 145 -3.41 1.65 -23.53
N ASP A 146 -2.88 0.56 -24.07
CA ASP A 146 -3.65 -0.59 -24.56
C ASP A 146 -4.04 -1.48 -23.38
N ILE A 147 -3.17 -1.64 -22.39
CA ILE A 147 -3.49 -2.27 -21.10
C ILE A 147 -4.67 -1.55 -20.44
N ARG A 148 -4.64 -0.22 -20.38
CA ARG A 148 -5.74 0.58 -19.82
C ARG A 148 -7.05 0.34 -20.58
N THR A 149 -7.00 0.39 -21.92
CA THR A 149 -8.18 0.15 -22.76
C THR A 149 -8.75 -1.24 -22.52
N TYR A 150 -7.88 -2.25 -22.47
CA TYR A 150 -8.27 -3.63 -22.20
C TYR A 150 -8.99 -3.76 -20.83
N ILE A 151 -8.39 -3.23 -19.76
CA ILE A 151 -8.99 -3.29 -18.42
C ILE A 151 -10.35 -2.58 -18.38
N ARG A 152 -10.50 -1.43 -19.05
CA ARG A 152 -11.79 -0.72 -19.11
C ARG A 152 -12.88 -1.47 -19.86
N GLN A 153 -12.52 -2.29 -20.85
CA GLN A 153 -13.47 -3.06 -21.66
C GLN A 153 -13.83 -4.41 -21.03
N ASN A 154 -12.93 -4.98 -20.22
CA ASN A 154 -13.04 -6.35 -19.73
C ASN A 154 -13.24 -6.47 -18.21
N SER A 155 -13.32 -5.34 -17.49
CA SER A 155 -13.52 -5.31 -16.03
C SER A 155 -14.53 -4.25 -15.62
N ASN A 156 -15.32 -4.55 -14.59
CA ASN A 156 -16.25 -3.61 -13.95
C ASN A 156 -15.57 -2.70 -12.91
N THR A 157 -14.28 -2.41 -13.10
CA THR A 157 -13.49 -1.66 -12.13
C THR A 157 -13.85 -0.18 -12.13
N ILE A 158 -13.88 0.42 -10.93
CA ILE A 158 -13.98 1.88 -10.75
C ILE A 158 -12.61 2.56 -10.66
N ALA A 159 -11.54 1.82 -10.95
CA ALA A 159 -10.18 2.34 -10.98
C ALA A 159 -10.04 3.48 -11.99
N THR A 160 -9.33 4.52 -11.58
CA THR A 160 -8.98 5.63 -12.45
C THR A 160 -7.85 5.22 -13.40
N GLN A 161 -7.61 6.05 -14.41
CA GLN A 161 -6.42 5.91 -15.25
C GLN A 161 -5.14 5.85 -14.41
N GLN A 162 -5.00 6.72 -13.41
CA GLN A 162 -3.79 6.76 -12.60
C GLN A 162 -3.57 5.46 -11.81
N ASP A 163 -4.63 4.83 -11.32
CA ASP A 163 -4.51 3.57 -10.56
C ASP A 163 -3.97 2.44 -11.44
N ILE A 164 -4.44 2.35 -12.70
CA ILE A 164 -3.93 1.38 -13.68
C ILE A 164 -2.46 1.66 -13.99
N TYR A 165 -2.09 2.92 -14.23
CA TYR A 165 -0.71 3.30 -14.51
C TYR A 165 0.22 3.02 -13.33
N ASN A 166 -0.23 3.27 -12.10
CA ASN A 166 0.49 2.93 -10.89
C ASN A 166 0.72 1.41 -10.81
N ARG A 167 -0.31 0.60 -11.10
CA ARG A 167 -0.16 -0.87 -11.11
C ARG A 167 0.81 -1.36 -12.19
N ILE A 168 0.81 -0.75 -13.37
CA ILE A 168 1.81 -1.05 -14.42
C ILE A 168 3.21 -0.73 -13.92
N ALA A 169 3.39 0.43 -13.27
CA ALA A 169 4.68 0.81 -12.69
C ALA A 169 5.11 -0.16 -11.58
N ASP A 170 4.19 -0.62 -10.73
CA ASP A 170 4.44 -1.67 -9.72
C ASP A 170 4.94 -2.96 -10.39
N SER A 171 4.23 -3.43 -11.42
CA SER A 171 4.61 -4.66 -12.14
C SER A 171 6.00 -4.54 -12.78
N LYS A 172 6.37 -3.36 -13.31
CA LYS A 172 7.71 -3.11 -13.83
C LYS A 172 8.78 -3.15 -12.74
N ARG A 173 8.49 -2.59 -11.56
CA ARG A 173 9.40 -2.64 -10.40
C ARG A 173 9.60 -4.07 -9.91
N GLU A 174 8.53 -4.86 -9.83
CA GLU A 174 8.57 -6.28 -9.48
C GLU A 174 9.48 -7.08 -10.44
N LEU A 175 9.37 -6.83 -11.75
CA LEU A 175 10.26 -7.44 -12.76
C LEU A 175 11.73 -7.05 -12.59
N CYS A 176 12.01 -5.76 -12.32
CA CYS A 176 13.38 -5.30 -12.12
C CYS A 176 14.01 -5.92 -10.87
N ALA A 177 13.27 -6.01 -9.76
CA ALA A 177 13.76 -6.66 -8.54
C ALA A 177 14.13 -8.14 -8.77
N GLY A 178 13.36 -8.88 -9.57
CA GLY A 178 13.71 -10.26 -9.94
C GLY A 178 14.93 -10.37 -10.87
N ARG A 179 15.14 -9.37 -11.75
CA ARG A 179 16.32 -9.31 -12.63
C ARG A 179 17.58 -8.91 -11.88
N ASP A 180 17.48 -8.03 -10.89
CA ASP A 180 18.61 -7.62 -10.06
C ASP A 180 19.16 -8.79 -9.23
N ILE A 181 18.30 -9.65 -8.69
CA ILE A 181 18.72 -10.88 -8.01
C ILE A 181 19.49 -11.82 -8.95
N LEU A 182 18.98 -12.09 -10.15
CA LEU A 182 19.68 -12.93 -11.14
C LEU A 182 20.99 -12.30 -11.64
N ARG A 183 21.05 -10.96 -11.70
CA ARG A 183 22.25 -10.21 -12.05
C ARG A 183 23.30 -10.30 -10.94
N ILE A 184 22.90 -10.17 -9.68
CA ILE A 184 23.77 -10.36 -8.50
C ILE A 184 24.34 -11.78 -8.51
N TYR A 185 23.51 -12.82 -8.65
CA TYR A 185 23.99 -14.20 -8.72
C TYR A 185 24.95 -14.45 -9.89
N ARG A 186 24.75 -13.79 -11.03
CA ARG A 186 25.67 -13.90 -12.18
C ARG A 186 27.02 -13.24 -11.88
N ILE A 187 27.03 -12.10 -11.20
CA ILE A 187 28.24 -11.39 -10.76
C ILE A 187 28.98 -12.24 -9.71
N GLU A 188 28.28 -12.78 -8.71
CA GLU A 188 28.87 -13.65 -7.67
C GLU A 188 29.49 -14.91 -8.28
N ARG A 189 28.81 -15.56 -9.24
CA ARG A 189 29.38 -16.72 -9.96
C ARG A 189 30.60 -16.37 -10.81
N GLN A 190 30.64 -15.17 -11.41
CA GLN A 190 31.80 -14.71 -12.17
C GLN A 190 32.99 -14.38 -11.26
N ALA A 191 32.74 -13.81 -10.08
CA ALA A 191 33.79 -13.54 -9.08
C ALA A 191 34.40 -14.84 -8.54
N LEU A 192 33.58 -15.82 -8.17
CA LEU A 192 34.06 -17.12 -7.69
C LEU A 192 34.83 -17.93 -8.74
N ALA A 193 34.51 -17.73 -10.03
CA ALA A 193 35.26 -18.35 -11.14
C ALA A 193 36.59 -17.63 -11.45
N PHE A 194 36.73 -16.37 -11.02
CA PHE A 194 37.96 -15.59 -11.20
C PHE A 194 39.01 -15.93 -10.13
N ASP A 195 38.58 -16.18 -8.88
CA ASP A 195 39.47 -16.53 -7.77
C ASP A 195 40.12 -17.93 -7.90
N SER A 196 39.57 -18.82 -8.73
CA SER A 196 40.14 -20.16 -8.96
C SER A 196 41.33 -20.19 -9.94
N ASN A 197 41.71 -19.06 -10.56
CA ASN A 197 42.76 -19.00 -11.59
C ASN A 197 44.03 -18.22 -11.17
N VAL A 198 44.19 -17.87 -9.90
CA VAL A 198 45.41 -17.21 -9.41
C VAL A 198 46.40 -18.28 -8.92
N THR A 199 47.35 -18.65 -9.78
CA THR A 199 48.53 -19.44 -9.35
C THR A 199 49.45 -18.55 -8.51
N PRO A 200 50.04 -19.04 -7.40
CA PRO A 200 50.97 -18.26 -6.60
C PRO A 200 52.23 -17.95 -7.41
N VAL A 201 52.64 -16.69 -7.49
CA VAL A 201 53.93 -16.29 -8.06
C VAL A 201 54.97 -16.38 -6.95
N ASP A 202 55.97 -17.24 -7.15
CA ASP A 202 57.09 -17.44 -6.22
C ASP A 202 57.94 -16.16 -6.07
N SER A 203 58.04 -15.69 -4.83
CA SER A 203 58.85 -14.55 -4.43
C SER A 203 60.29 -14.99 -4.19
N ASN A 204 61.16 -14.91 -5.20
CA ASN A 204 62.61 -14.82 -5.00
C ASN A 204 63.32 -14.43 -6.31
N ARG A 205 63.86 -13.21 -6.39
CA ARG A 205 65.28 -12.91 -6.71
C ARG A 205 65.52 -11.40 -6.86
N ILE A 206 66.60 -10.98 -6.19
CA ILE A 206 67.21 -9.66 -6.07
C ILE A 206 67.91 -9.25 -7.38
N GLU A 207 67.96 -7.94 -7.68
CA GLU A 207 69.13 -7.14 -8.17
C GLU A 207 68.60 -5.83 -8.79
N CYS A 208 68.77 -4.67 -8.13
CA CYS A 208 69.92 -3.75 -8.25
C CYS A 208 69.99 -3.01 -9.60
N ASP A 209 69.58 -1.73 -9.55
CA ASP A 209 70.00 -0.50 -10.27
C ASP A 209 71.14 -0.64 -11.31
N PRO A 210 71.18 0.13 -12.42
CA PRO A 210 71.63 1.54 -12.34
C PRO A 210 71.12 2.55 -13.39
N ARG A 211 71.09 3.81 -12.95
CA ARG A 211 71.28 5.11 -13.68
C ARG A 211 70.09 5.74 -14.41
#